data_AF-A0A9N9GCC4-F1
#
_entry.id   AF-A0A9N9GCC4-F1
#
_cell.length_a   1.000
_cell.length_b   1.000
_cell.length_c   1.000
_cell.angle_alpha   90.00
_cell.angle_beta   90.00
_cell.angle_gamma   90.00
#
_symmetry.space_group_name_H-M   'P 1'
#
loop_
_entity.id
_entity.type
_entity.pdbx_description
1 polymer ?
#
loop_
_entity_poly.entity_id
_entity_poly.type
_entity_poly.pdbx_seq_one_letter_code
_entity_poly.pdbx_strand_id
1 'polypeptide(L)'
;MLRIRANVTIDNKHVSVRLENPQTFTTGSQRNVAVNVGPQNTRAIAFRGILAIKGVIVYEIQNVTQVPYYLVITWVVKGWLKRGRNSVTCHVLNNLNTPLEQLYRQLHTRQNRQYVGATAIPMHPFAYRISGGISNGANAQIDVTLQ
;
A
#
# COMPACT_ATOMS: atom_id res chain seq x y z
N MET A 1 5.33 -23.89 -11.65
CA MET A 1 4.30 -22.83 -11.53
C MET A 1 4.99 -21.50 -11.22
N LEU A 2 4.87 -20.49 -12.08
CA LEU A 2 5.46 -19.17 -11.81
C LEU A 2 4.80 -18.58 -10.55
N ARG A 3 5.61 -18.18 -9.56
CA ARG A 3 5.12 -17.58 -8.31
C ARG A 3 5.46 -16.11 -8.31
N ILE A 4 4.45 -15.27 -8.13
CA ILE A 4 4.58 -13.83 -7.98
C ILE A 4 4.60 -13.50 -6.49
N ARG A 5 5.40 -12.50 -6.12
CA ARG A 5 5.54 -12.00 -4.76
C ARG A 5 5.45 -10.48 -4.75
N ALA A 6 4.82 -9.96 -3.72
CA ALA A 6 4.86 -8.55 -3.36
C ALA A 6 5.31 -8.47 -1.92
N ASN A 7 6.38 -7.73 -1.67
CA ASN A 7 6.79 -7.38 -0.32
C ASN A 7 6.49 -5.90 -0.13
N VAL A 8 5.56 -5.57 0.75
CA VAL A 8 5.19 -4.20 1.08
C VAL A 8 5.92 -3.81 2.36
N THR A 9 6.80 -2.83 2.25
CA THR A 9 7.51 -2.22 3.37
C THR A 9 6.87 -0.89 3.72
N ILE A 10 6.45 -0.73 4.96
CA ILE A 10 5.96 0.53 5.53
C ILE A 10 7.03 1.06 6.45
N ASP A 11 7.61 2.19 6.08
CA ASP A 11 8.66 2.87 6.83
C ASP A 11 8.10 4.17 7.42
N ASN A 12 7.79 4.13 8.71
CA ASN A 12 7.29 5.30 9.44
C ASN A 12 8.48 6.03 10.06
N LYS A 13 8.95 7.09 9.41
CA LYS A 13 10.03 7.95 9.92
C LYS A 13 9.52 9.08 10.81
N HIS A 14 8.20 9.26 10.90
CA HIS A 14 7.62 10.30 11.72
C HIS A 14 7.83 10.00 13.22
N VAL A 15 8.08 11.05 14.01
CA VAL A 15 8.49 10.95 15.43
C VAL A 15 7.35 10.61 16.39
N SER A 16 6.11 10.97 16.06
CA SER A 16 4.95 10.78 16.95
C SER A 16 3.73 10.09 16.32
N VAL A 17 3.69 9.89 14.99
CA VAL A 17 2.53 9.32 14.30
C VAL A 17 2.60 7.80 14.39
N ARG A 18 1.44 7.18 14.57
CA ARG A 18 1.29 5.72 14.55
C ARG A 18 0.37 5.31 13.42
N LEU A 19 0.66 4.15 12.82
CA LEU A 19 -0.22 3.48 11.87
C LEU A 19 -0.81 2.25 12.58
N GLU A 20 -2.11 2.27 12.82
CA GLU A 20 -2.79 1.27 13.65
C GLU A 20 -3.92 0.56 12.89
N ASN A 21 -4.46 -0.49 13.50
CA ASN A 21 -5.61 -1.26 13.02
C ASN A 21 -5.52 -1.67 11.54
N PRO A 22 -4.43 -2.35 11.13
CA PRO A 22 -4.23 -2.67 9.73
C PRO A 22 -5.32 -3.59 9.18
N GLN A 23 -5.81 -3.26 8.01
CA GLN A 23 -6.74 -4.11 7.27
C GLN A 23 -6.19 -4.40 5.87
N THR A 24 -6.37 -5.63 5.41
CA THR A 24 -5.75 -6.09 4.15
C THR A 24 -6.72 -6.85 3.27
N PHE A 25 -6.65 -6.57 1.97
CA PHE A 25 -7.29 -7.37 0.93
C PHE A 25 -6.24 -7.76 -0.11
N THR A 26 -6.28 -9.00 -0.59
CA THR A 26 -5.46 -9.43 -1.72
C THR A 26 -6.13 -10.55 -2.50
N THR A 27 -5.85 -10.65 -3.81
CA THR A 27 -6.21 -11.83 -4.62
C THR A 27 -5.23 -12.99 -4.48
N GLY A 28 -4.14 -12.79 -3.75
CA GLY A 28 -3.15 -13.80 -3.44
C GLY A 28 -3.32 -14.37 -2.04
N SER A 29 -2.32 -15.10 -1.56
CA SER A 29 -2.20 -15.46 -0.15
C SER A 29 -1.25 -14.50 0.56
N GLN A 30 -1.64 -14.07 1.75
CA GLN A 30 -0.81 -13.31 2.66
C GLN A 30 0.03 -14.28 3.51
N ARG A 31 1.32 -13.99 3.67
CA ARG A 31 2.23 -14.85 4.46
C ARG A 31 2.29 -14.47 5.92
N ASN A 32 2.17 -13.19 6.23
CA ASN A 32 2.23 -12.66 7.58
C ASN A 32 1.17 -11.56 7.74
N VAL A 33 0.54 -11.53 8.91
CA VAL A 33 -0.49 -10.54 9.23
C VAL A 33 0.13 -9.14 9.26
N ALA A 34 -0.59 -8.15 8.75
CA ALA A 34 -0.18 -6.76 8.88
C ALA A 34 -0.29 -6.35 10.35
N VAL A 35 0.68 -5.58 10.84
CA VAL A 35 0.75 -5.17 12.26
C VAL A 35 0.94 -3.67 12.35
N ASN A 36 0.61 -3.10 13.52
CA ASN A 36 0.78 -1.68 13.77
C ASN A 36 2.23 -1.23 13.53
N VAL A 37 2.40 -0.03 12.97
CA VAL A 37 3.70 0.61 12.72
C VAL A 37 3.80 1.83 13.62
N GLY A 38 4.57 1.69 14.70
CA GLY A 38 4.86 2.79 15.61
C GLY A 38 5.75 3.88 14.98
N PRO A 39 6.05 4.95 15.72
CA PRO A 39 6.93 6.00 15.27
C PRO A 39 8.36 5.46 15.07
N GLN A 40 9.07 5.99 14.08
CA GLN A 40 10.45 5.58 13.74
C GLN A 40 10.63 4.05 13.58
N ASN A 41 9.64 3.40 12.97
CA ASN A 41 9.59 1.94 12.86
C ASN A 41 9.28 1.52 11.42
N THR A 42 9.78 0.35 11.04
CA THR A 42 9.60 -0.23 9.71
C THR A 42 8.98 -1.62 9.82
N ARG A 43 7.94 -1.90 9.03
CA ARG A 43 7.28 -3.21 8.95
C ARG A 43 7.19 -3.69 7.52
N ALA A 44 7.33 -5.01 7.32
CA ALA A 44 7.23 -5.64 6.01
C ALA A 44 6.15 -6.72 5.99
N ILE A 45 5.37 -6.75 4.90
CA ILE A 45 4.28 -7.71 4.68
C ILE A 45 4.47 -8.38 3.33
N ALA A 46 4.45 -9.71 3.31
CA ALA A 46 4.67 -10.49 2.11
C ALA A 46 3.38 -11.14 1.59
N PHE A 47 3.15 -11.01 0.29
CA PHE A 47 2.03 -11.61 -0.44
C PHE A 47 2.54 -12.52 -1.56
N ARG A 48 1.73 -13.52 -1.93
CA ARG A 48 2.05 -14.49 -2.99
C ARG A 48 0.87 -14.76 -3.90
N GLY A 49 1.15 -15.02 -5.18
CA GLY A 49 0.16 -15.52 -6.12
C GLY A 49 0.79 -16.13 -7.36
N ILE A 50 -0.01 -16.32 -8.41
CA ILE A 50 0.36 -17.14 -9.57
C ILE A 50 0.55 -16.28 -10.83
N LEU A 51 -0.50 -15.58 -11.30
CA LEU A 51 -0.47 -14.82 -12.57
C LEU A 51 -0.44 -13.30 -12.40
N ALA A 52 -1.10 -12.82 -11.35
CA ALA A 52 -0.99 -11.46 -10.85
C ALA A 52 -1.40 -11.48 -9.38
N ILE A 53 -0.91 -10.52 -8.60
CA ILE A 53 -1.46 -10.22 -7.29
C ILE A 53 -1.79 -8.76 -7.22
N LYS A 54 -3.01 -8.47 -6.79
CA LYS A 54 -3.42 -7.13 -6.40
C LYS A 54 -3.75 -7.12 -4.92
N GLY A 55 -3.68 -5.95 -4.32
CA GLY A 55 -4.11 -5.81 -2.94
C GLY A 55 -4.25 -4.37 -2.47
N VAL A 56 -4.73 -4.28 -1.25
CA VAL A 56 -4.92 -3.07 -0.47
C VAL A 56 -4.41 -3.33 0.93
N ILE A 57 -3.68 -2.38 1.49
CA ILE A 57 -3.42 -2.27 2.92
C ILE A 57 -3.97 -0.92 3.36
N VAL A 58 -4.73 -0.92 4.44
CA VAL A 58 -5.22 0.28 5.10
C VAL A 58 -4.65 0.33 6.50
N TYR A 59 -4.21 1.51 6.92
CA TYR A 59 -3.91 1.83 8.31
C TYR A 59 -4.72 3.03 8.74
N GLU A 60 -5.17 3.01 9.98
CA GLU A 60 -5.61 4.21 10.68
C GLU A 60 -4.38 5.03 11.06
N ILE A 61 -4.38 6.32 10.73
CA ILE A 61 -3.33 7.26 11.09
C ILE A 61 -3.70 7.88 12.43
N GLN A 62 -3.04 7.43 13.48
CA GLN A 62 -3.19 7.94 14.83
C GLN A 62 -2.15 9.04 15.08
N ASN A 63 -2.64 10.26 15.28
CA ASN A 63 -1.87 11.44 15.67
C ASN A 63 -2.62 12.21 16.78
N VAL A 64 -2.16 13.41 17.13
CA VAL A 64 -2.76 14.23 18.20
C VAL A 64 -4.16 14.77 17.84
N THR A 65 -4.64 14.59 16.59
CA THR A 65 -5.94 15.09 16.13
C THR A 65 -7.02 14.02 16.23
N GLN A 66 -8.24 14.42 16.63
CA GLN A 66 -9.37 13.51 16.88
C GLN A 66 -10.08 13.00 15.60
N VAL A 67 -9.63 13.38 14.40
CA VAL A 67 -10.27 12.98 13.14
C VAL A 67 -9.54 11.77 12.56
N PRO A 68 -10.21 10.62 12.36
CA PRO A 68 -9.54 9.43 11.85
C PRO A 68 -9.21 9.61 10.37
N TYR A 69 -7.92 9.69 10.06
CA TYR A 69 -7.42 9.58 8.70
C TYR A 69 -6.94 8.15 8.43
N TYR A 70 -7.03 7.71 7.19
CA TYR A 70 -6.67 6.37 6.77
C TYR A 70 -5.65 6.41 5.64
N LEU A 71 -4.47 5.82 5.86
CA LEU A 71 -3.50 5.58 4.81
C LEU A 71 -3.93 4.34 4.02
N VAL A 72 -4.25 4.53 2.74
CA VAL A 72 -4.63 3.46 1.82
C VAL A 72 -3.56 3.26 0.76
N ILE A 73 -2.97 2.07 0.74
CA ILE A 73 -1.96 1.68 -0.22
C ILE A 73 -2.56 0.59 -1.09
N THR A 74 -2.56 0.79 -2.41
CA THR A 74 -3.06 -0.21 -3.35
C THR A 74 -1.98 -0.59 -4.34
N TRP A 75 -1.92 -1.85 -4.75
CA TRP A 75 -0.91 -2.31 -5.70
C TRP A 75 -1.41 -3.39 -6.65
N VAL A 76 -0.70 -3.53 -7.76
CA VAL A 76 -0.75 -4.72 -8.62
C VAL A 76 0.65 -5.10 -9.06
N VAL A 77 1.00 -6.37 -8.84
CA VAL A 77 2.19 -7.02 -9.37
C VAL A 77 1.77 -8.01 -10.43
N LYS A 78 2.36 -7.89 -11.61
CA LYS A 78 2.05 -8.74 -12.77
C LYS A 78 3.19 -9.71 -13.01
N GLY A 79 2.84 -10.96 -13.31
CA GLY A 79 3.82 -11.93 -13.78
C GLY A 79 4.23 -11.63 -15.22
N TRP A 80 5.33 -12.23 -15.66
CA TRP A 80 5.88 -12.02 -17.01
C TRP A 80 4.89 -12.32 -18.15
N LEU A 81 3.93 -13.23 -17.92
CA LEU A 81 2.93 -13.62 -18.91
C LEU A 81 1.78 -12.60 -19.06
N LYS A 82 1.65 -11.63 -18.14
CA LYS A 82 0.62 -10.58 -18.19
C LYS A 82 1.24 -9.30 -18.75
N ARG A 83 0.67 -8.77 -19.83
CA ARG A 83 1.08 -7.46 -20.39
C ARG A 83 0.88 -6.32 -19.38
N GLY A 84 1.83 -5.40 -19.36
CA GLY A 84 1.81 -4.15 -18.59
C GLY A 84 2.72 -4.17 -17.36
N ARG A 85 2.84 -2.99 -16.73
CA ARG A 85 3.78 -2.75 -15.62
C ARG A 85 3.11 -2.96 -14.26
N ASN A 86 3.94 -3.23 -13.26
CA ASN A 86 3.56 -3.12 -11.86
C ASN A 86 3.15 -1.67 -11.55
N SER A 87 2.18 -1.49 -10.64
CA SER A 87 1.77 -0.16 -10.21
C SER A 87 1.34 -0.13 -8.75
N VAL A 88 1.45 1.05 -8.15
CA VAL A 88 1.07 1.35 -6.77
C VAL A 88 0.28 2.66 -6.71
N THR A 89 -0.59 2.82 -5.73
CA THR A 89 -1.15 4.12 -5.34
C THR A 89 -1.04 4.30 -3.83
N CYS A 90 -1.02 5.55 -3.40
CA CYS A 90 -1.07 5.94 -2.00
C CYS A 90 -2.11 7.05 -1.84
N HIS A 91 -3.03 6.89 -0.91
CA HIS A 91 -4.08 7.84 -0.62
C HIS A 91 -4.20 8.05 0.90
N VAL A 92 -4.66 9.22 1.29
CA VAL A 92 -5.12 9.49 2.65
C VAL A 92 -6.60 9.84 2.56
N LEU A 93 -7.43 9.08 3.27
CA LEU A 93 -8.89 9.28 3.33
C LEU A 93 -9.31 9.70 4.73
N ASN A 94 -10.41 10.44 4.86
CA ASN A 94 -11.01 10.83 6.15
C ASN A 94 -12.20 9.92 6.55
N ASN A 95 -12.46 8.86 5.78
CA ASN A 95 -13.51 7.87 6.03
C ASN A 95 -13.11 6.54 5.37
N LEU A 96 -13.52 5.44 5.99
CA LEU A 96 -13.37 4.09 5.44
C LEU A 96 -14.68 3.29 5.55
N ASN A 97 -15.68 3.66 4.75
CA ASN A 97 -16.99 2.97 4.74
C ASN A 97 -17.15 1.97 3.58
N THR A 98 -16.14 1.86 2.72
CA THR A 98 -16.19 1.02 1.51
C THR A 98 -15.42 -0.29 1.74
N PRO A 99 -15.99 -1.46 1.40
CA PRO A 99 -15.27 -2.74 1.46
C PRO A 99 -13.94 -2.69 0.70
N LEU A 100 -12.88 -3.28 1.25
CA LEU A 100 -11.50 -3.15 0.72
C LEU A 100 -11.36 -3.56 -0.76
N GLU A 101 -12.09 -4.57 -1.22
CA GLU A 101 -12.07 -4.94 -2.64
C GLU A 101 -12.65 -3.83 -3.53
N GLN A 102 -13.75 -3.21 -3.09
CA GLN A 102 -14.37 -2.10 -3.83
C GLN A 102 -13.47 -0.86 -3.78
N LEU A 103 -12.84 -0.61 -2.62
CA LEU A 103 -11.87 0.46 -2.44
C LEU A 103 -10.68 0.34 -3.41
N TYR A 104 -10.17 -0.88 -3.62
CA TYR A 104 -9.16 -1.13 -4.66
C TYR A 104 -9.61 -0.64 -6.04
N ARG A 105 -10.85 -0.96 -6.44
CA ARG A 105 -11.37 -0.62 -7.78
C ARG A 105 -11.54 0.89 -7.93
N GLN A 106 -11.96 1.57 -6.87
CA GLN A 106 -12.15 3.02 -6.84
C GLN A 106 -10.81 3.78 -6.87
N LEU A 107 -9.80 3.30 -6.13
CA LEU A 107 -8.55 4.04 -5.97
C LEU A 107 -7.46 3.65 -6.96
N HIS A 108 -7.37 2.37 -7.35
CA HIS A 108 -6.33 1.86 -8.25
C HIS A 108 -6.72 2.06 -9.73
N THR A 109 -7.07 3.29 -10.12
CA THR A 109 -7.47 3.66 -11.49
C THR A 109 -6.25 4.01 -12.37
N ARG A 110 -6.43 4.12 -13.69
CA ARG A 110 -5.31 4.46 -14.60
C ARG A 110 -4.69 5.82 -14.28
N GLN A 111 -5.50 6.76 -13.80
CA GLN A 111 -5.13 8.13 -13.46
C GLN A 111 -4.30 8.20 -12.16
N ASN A 112 -4.60 7.32 -11.20
CA ASN A 112 -3.98 7.37 -9.87
C ASN A 112 -2.70 6.52 -9.78
N ARG A 113 -2.59 5.49 -10.62
CA ARG A 113 -1.46 4.54 -10.61
C ARG A 113 -0.14 5.25 -10.89
N GLN A 114 0.80 5.06 -9.96
CA GLN A 114 2.20 5.27 -10.22
C GLN A 114 2.84 3.96 -10.65
N TYR A 115 3.70 4.06 -11.65
CA TYR A 115 4.43 2.92 -12.20
C TYR A 115 5.86 2.90 -11.67
N VAL A 116 6.59 1.82 -11.95
CA VAL A 116 8.00 1.67 -11.57
C VAL A 116 8.82 2.92 -11.92
N GLY A 117 9.54 3.45 -10.94
CA GLY A 117 10.36 4.67 -11.06
C GLY A 117 9.63 5.97 -10.74
N ALA A 118 8.31 5.94 -10.55
CA ALA A 118 7.53 7.08 -10.09
C ALA A 118 7.19 6.96 -8.59
N THR A 119 6.98 8.11 -7.94
CA THR A 119 6.62 8.21 -6.52
C THR A 119 5.13 8.54 -6.38
N ALA A 120 4.39 7.70 -5.66
CA ALA A 120 2.99 7.94 -5.31
C ALA A 120 2.89 8.89 -4.12
N ILE A 121 2.31 10.06 -4.33
CA ILE A 121 2.04 11.06 -3.29
C ILE A 121 0.51 11.16 -3.15
N PRO A 122 -0.06 11.21 -1.93
CA PRO A 122 -1.48 11.41 -1.74
C PRO A 122 -2.00 12.68 -2.45
N MET A 123 -3.20 12.58 -3.04
CA MET A 123 -3.81 13.69 -3.78
C MET A 123 -4.18 14.90 -2.92
N HIS A 124 -4.39 14.71 -1.62
CA HIS A 124 -4.71 15.79 -0.70
C HIS A 124 -3.49 16.10 0.17
N PRO A 125 -3.11 17.38 0.32
CA PRO A 125 -2.07 17.78 1.24
C PRO A 125 -2.49 17.34 2.64
N PHE A 126 -1.74 16.38 3.17
CA PHE A 126 -1.84 15.96 4.55
C PHE A 126 -0.70 16.61 5.33
N ALA A 127 -0.82 16.68 6.65
CA ALA A 127 0.21 17.29 7.50
C ALA A 127 1.60 16.61 7.38
N TYR A 128 1.64 15.39 6.81
CA TYR A 128 2.85 14.58 6.67
C TYR A 128 3.09 14.19 5.21
N ARG A 129 4.36 13.97 4.87
CA ARG A 129 4.73 13.51 3.53
C ARG A 129 4.61 12.00 3.48
N ILE A 130 3.78 11.51 2.57
CA ILE A 130 3.65 10.08 2.27
C ILE A 130 4.09 9.86 0.83
N SER A 131 4.95 8.87 0.64
CA SER A 131 5.46 8.49 -0.67
C SER A 131 5.46 6.97 -0.84
N GLY A 132 5.08 6.49 -2.02
CA GLY A 132 5.08 5.05 -2.36
C GLY A 132 5.84 4.76 -3.65
N GLY A 133 6.54 3.63 -3.71
CA GLY A 133 7.24 3.14 -4.90
C GLY A 133 6.98 1.65 -5.14
N ILE A 134 7.25 1.18 -6.36
CA ILE A 134 7.17 -0.25 -6.70
C ILE A 134 8.27 -0.64 -7.68
N SER A 135 8.94 -1.77 -7.43
CA SER A 135 9.95 -2.32 -8.35
C SER A 135 9.33 -3.13 -9.49
N ASN A 136 10.11 -3.35 -10.56
CA ASN A 136 9.67 -4.18 -11.68
C ASN A 136 9.91 -5.67 -11.42
N GLY A 137 9.09 -6.52 -12.05
CA GLY A 137 9.25 -7.98 -12.03
C GLY A 137 8.26 -8.73 -11.14
N ALA A 138 8.35 -10.06 -11.18
CA ALA A 138 7.44 -10.96 -10.47
C ALA A 138 7.73 -11.05 -8.96
N ASN A 139 8.87 -10.55 -8.48
CA ASN A 139 9.18 -10.40 -7.05
C ASN A 139 9.32 -8.91 -6.76
N ALA A 140 8.20 -8.22 -6.60
CA ALA A 140 8.18 -6.78 -6.46
C ALA A 140 8.37 -6.36 -5.01
N GLN A 141 9.15 -5.30 -4.83
CA GLN A 141 9.26 -4.53 -3.59
C GLN A 141 8.35 -3.32 -3.74
N ILE A 142 7.57 -3.03 -2.70
CA ILE A 142 6.68 -1.88 -2.60
C ILE A 142 7.08 -1.15 -1.33
N ASP A 143 7.63 0.04 -1.46
CA ASP A 143 8.11 0.81 -0.33
C ASP A 143 7.21 2.02 -0.13
N VAL A 144 6.68 2.18 1.08
CA VAL A 144 5.88 3.35 1.46
C VAL A 144 6.52 4.01 2.67
N THR A 145 6.86 5.28 2.54
CA THR A 145 7.49 6.06 3.60
C THR A 145 6.58 7.17 4.06
N LEU A 146 6.38 7.26 5.38
CA LEU A 146 5.73 8.37 6.08
C LEU A 146 6.81 9.22 6.75
N GLN A 147 6.81 10.53 6.50
CA GLN A 147 7.78 11.50 7.03
C GLN A 147 7.07 12.73 7.60
#